data_AF-A0A973F571-F1
#
_entry.id   AF-A0A973F571-F1
#
_cell.length_a   1.000
_cell.length_b   1.000
_cell.length_c   1.000
_cell.angle_alpha   90.00
_cell.angle_beta   90.00
_cell.angle_gamma   90.00
#
_symmetry.space_group_name_H-M   'P 1'
#
loop_
_entity.id
_entity.type
_entity.pdbx_description
1 polymer ?
#
loop_
_entity_poly.entity_id
_entity_poly.type
_entity_poly.pdbx_seq_one_letter_code
_entity_poly.pdbx_strand_id
1 'polypeptide(L)'
;MANSDSMRAYMASHIINLFPGLVRAELLSDSKLLEELSLATDGTVSFGDKDIAFSRSVIFKTIRCAFENSEEEYFLEDVNGNHWSLRNLSSERPTFSLTKGDVRIINDSFWPLCVDGDRRLSIFKTEAKKGWFSIEELERWSAVLSVPAVSDDNVSDVLLDLDRSPSHIEALLRQEFQGSSNKVSTLVPNDIRYYERFVGKYCESKNIDEYCKVELKQYFDNRIENEVGVNDLLMCSHRSISAVIFNGLVDEASYQSIANRAIETCHPILLISCLEIGILKFADSSATILKTLFECISSAKTLENLRLFCSMAVFVDGELARLQIFRGMPPFYRRLASFAQSALIVKVGLEEGVAFDKVEQWASQQRGLYFFCQGFVDLMEEPRWLPTYLTAEQFINELYGRVNNACQEADKCELVEYFQKELLSGSRLNLHSFLPGPLEGNSTPAVVPDEISNLLATHINDEASLESYRVLMNSAPFWKIDDEYLERAVSLLEIAQHKLAAVNDKDSVYQVLNGLAQVACMTRSRKLATSVMILSRLYRDYIDVNSEPENYLAIGVVAGAAFDEKDGRAEYIGQWSTELVYLPISEDAIKRIKAMLERLCILEPYLYYTCSKALDILRMLSSK
;
A
#
# COMPACT_ATOMS: atom_id res chain seq x y z
N MET A 1 39.64 -35.92 -12.06
CA MET A 1 38.31 -35.35 -11.78
C MET A 1 38.37 -33.86 -11.39
N ALA A 2 39.44 -33.36 -10.75
CA ALA A 2 39.55 -31.93 -10.37
C ALA A 2 39.58 -30.87 -11.52
N ASN A 3 39.83 -31.26 -12.78
CA ASN A 3 39.95 -30.30 -13.90
C ASN A 3 38.61 -29.92 -14.57
N SER A 4 37.56 -30.74 -14.45
CA SER A 4 36.26 -30.42 -15.09
C SER A 4 35.50 -29.34 -14.33
N ASP A 5 35.61 -29.35 -13.00
CA ASP A 5 34.83 -28.46 -12.13
C ASP A 5 35.41 -27.04 -12.15
N SER A 6 36.75 -26.92 -12.24
CA SER A 6 37.44 -25.65 -12.46
C SER A 6 37.09 -24.99 -13.79
N MET A 7 36.97 -25.78 -14.87
CA MET A 7 36.64 -25.25 -16.20
C MET A 7 35.16 -24.84 -16.30
N ARG A 8 34.27 -25.59 -15.63
CA ARG A 8 32.85 -25.25 -15.50
C ARG A 8 32.65 -23.92 -14.76
N ALA A 9 33.29 -23.75 -13.61
CA ALA A 9 33.24 -22.51 -12.84
C ALA A 9 33.78 -21.31 -13.64
N TYR A 10 34.89 -21.50 -14.36
CA TYR A 10 35.47 -20.46 -15.22
C TYR A 10 34.51 -20.00 -16.33
N MET A 11 33.88 -20.95 -17.03
CA MET A 11 32.91 -20.65 -18.09
C MET A 11 31.64 -19.97 -17.53
N ALA A 12 31.14 -20.47 -16.39
CA ALA A 12 29.97 -19.93 -15.72
C ALA A 12 30.20 -18.47 -15.28
N SER A 13 31.36 -18.16 -14.69
CA SER A 13 31.73 -16.78 -14.31
C SER A 13 31.75 -15.83 -15.50
N HIS A 14 32.30 -16.27 -16.65
CA HIS A 14 32.33 -15.45 -17.86
C HIS A 14 30.94 -15.20 -18.43
N ILE A 15 30.07 -16.21 -18.44
CA ILE A 15 28.69 -16.08 -18.94
C ILE A 15 27.87 -15.16 -18.02
N ILE A 16 28.00 -15.30 -16.71
CA ILE A 16 27.32 -14.44 -15.73
C ILE A 16 27.72 -12.96 -15.93
N ASN A 17 28.97 -12.71 -16.27
CA ASN A 17 29.47 -11.37 -16.57
C ASN A 17 28.99 -10.77 -17.90
N LEU A 18 28.29 -11.53 -18.76
CA LEU A 18 27.65 -11.00 -19.96
C LEU A 18 26.25 -10.41 -19.66
N PHE A 19 25.64 -10.77 -18.52
CA PHE A 19 24.33 -10.25 -18.15
C PHE A 19 24.40 -8.81 -17.63
N PRO A 20 23.33 -8.00 -17.84
CA PRO A 20 23.17 -6.69 -17.21
C PRO A 20 23.29 -6.77 -15.68
N GLY A 21 23.76 -5.70 -15.03
CA GLY A 21 24.12 -5.71 -13.61
C GLY A 21 23.03 -6.23 -12.65
N LEU A 22 21.75 -5.94 -12.91
CA LEU A 22 20.63 -6.45 -12.11
C LEU A 22 20.44 -7.98 -12.25
N VAL A 23 20.44 -8.48 -13.49
CA VAL A 23 20.32 -9.92 -13.76
C VAL A 23 21.55 -10.66 -13.23
N ARG A 24 22.73 -10.03 -13.33
CA ARG A 24 23.96 -10.56 -12.76
C ARG A 24 23.88 -10.67 -11.24
N ALA A 25 23.40 -9.62 -10.55
CA ALA A 25 23.26 -9.63 -9.10
C ALA A 25 22.29 -10.72 -8.65
N GLU A 26 21.17 -10.90 -9.35
CA GLU A 26 20.20 -11.97 -9.08
C GLU A 26 20.83 -13.36 -9.25
N LEU A 27 21.51 -13.60 -10.38
CA LEU A 27 22.19 -14.87 -10.65
C LEU A 27 23.31 -15.18 -9.64
N LEU A 28 24.00 -14.14 -9.15
CA LEU A 28 25.05 -14.27 -8.13
C LEU A 28 24.48 -14.35 -6.69
N SER A 29 23.17 -14.16 -6.52
CA SER A 29 22.51 -14.31 -5.22
C SER A 29 21.88 -15.70 -5.02
N ASP A 30 21.74 -16.49 -6.09
CA ASP A 30 21.23 -17.85 -6.03
C ASP A 30 22.33 -18.84 -5.63
N SER A 31 22.35 -19.19 -4.34
CA SER A 31 23.33 -20.10 -3.76
C SER A 31 23.27 -21.51 -4.35
N LYS A 32 22.09 -22.00 -4.76
CA LYS A 32 21.95 -23.32 -5.42
C LYS A 32 22.56 -23.28 -6.81
N LEU A 33 22.29 -22.22 -7.57
CA LEU A 33 22.88 -22.04 -8.90
C LEU A 33 24.41 -21.95 -8.82
N LEU A 34 24.93 -21.19 -7.85
CA LEU A 34 26.37 -21.07 -7.64
C LEU A 34 27.00 -22.41 -7.23
N GLU A 35 26.34 -23.19 -6.38
CA GLU A 35 26.78 -24.53 -5.96
C GLU A 35 26.79 -25.51 -7.15
N GLU A 36 25.73 -25.53 -7.99
CA GLU A 36 25.65 -26.32 -9.23
C GLU A 36 26.75 -25.93 -10.24
N LEU A 37 27.08 -24.64 -10.32
CA LEU A 37 28.11 -24.09 -11.20
C LEU A 37 29.52 -24.17 -10.59
N SER A 38 29.65 -24.63 -9.35
CA SER A 38 30.91 -24.65 -8.58
C SER A 38 31.59 -23.26 -8.50
N LEU A 39 30.78 -22.20 -8.47
CA LEU A 39 31.21 -20.83 -8.32
C LEU A 39 31.21 -20.45 -6.85
N ALA A 40 32.38 -20.31 -6.25
CA ALA A 40 32.52 -19.73 -4.91
C ALA A 40 32.59 -18.20 -5.04
N THR A 41 31.49 -17.51 -4.77
CA THR A 41 31.51 -16.05 -4.58
C THR A 41 31.49 -15.75 -3.09
N ASP A 42 32.60 -15.23 -2.58
CA ASP A 42 32.64 -14.69 -1.23
C ASP A 42 32.06 -13.28 -1.25
N GLY A 43 30.90 -13.10 -0.60
CA GLY A 43 30.26 -11.80 -0.49
C GLY A 43 31.07 -10.83 0.37
N THR A 44 30.67 -9.57 0.40
CA THR A 44 31.25 -8.55 1.27
C THR A 44 30.24 -8.13 2.34
N VAL A 45 30.69 -8.01 3.58
CA VAL A 45 29.91 -7.46 4.71
C VAL A 45 30.39 -6.05 4.97
N SER A 46 29.50 -5.06 4.85
CA SER A 46 29.80 -3.65 5.09
C SER A 46 29.29 -3.17 6.44
N PHE A 47 30.04 -2.29 7.09
CA PHE A 47 29.66 -1.65 8.35
C PHE A 47 29.58 -0.13 8.16
N GLY A 48 28.37 0.44 8.28
CA GLY A 48 28.15 1.89 8.09
C GLY A 48 28.19 2.31 6.61
N ASP A 49 28.80 3.46 6.33
CA ASP A 49 29.01 3.93 4.95
C ASP A 49 29.94 2.97 4.18
N LYS A 50 29.78 2.92 2.86
CA LYS A 50 30.33 1.89 1.95
C LYS A 50 31.87 1.71 1.96
N ASP A 51 32.60 2.46 2.78
CA ASP A 51 34.06 2.48 2.83
C ASP A 51 34.66 1.43 3.79
N ILE A 52 33.87 0.81 4.67
CA ILE A 52 34.31 -0.24 5.59
C ILE A 52 33.60 -1.54 5.23
N ALA A 53 34.30 -2.44 4.53
CA ALA A 53 33.76 -3.74 4.16
C ALA A 53 34.81 -4.84 4.28
N PHE A 54 34.36 -6.06 4.58
CA PHE A 54 35.21 -7.23 4.76
C PHE A 54 34.71 -8.37 3.88
N SER A 55 35.60 -9.27 3.48
CA SER A 55 35.19 -10.56 2.91
C SER A 55 34.35 -11.32 3.94
N ARG A 56 33.19 -11.84 3.52
CA ARG A 56 32.21 -12.52 4.39
C ARG A 56 32.84 -13.72 5.08
N SER A 57 33.55 -14.57 4.35
CA SER A 57 34.21 -15.75 4.92
C SER A 57 35.25 -15.38 5.99
N VAL A 58 36.03 -14.33 5.75
CA VAL A 58 37.07 -13.85 6.69
C VAL A 58 36.43 -13.27 7.95
N ILE A 59 35.48 -12.33 7.82
CA ILE A 59 34.86 -11.69 8.98
C ILE A 59 34.03 -12.70 9.79
N PHE A 60 33.29 -13.60 9.16
CA PHE A 60 32.48 -14.59 9.89
C PHE A 60 33.35 -15.59 10.65
N LYS A 61 34.44 -16.07 10.03
CA LYS A 61 35.42 -16.91 10.73
C LYS A 61 36.03 -16.19 11.94
N THR A 62 36.42 -14.94 11.77
CA THR A 62 37.03 -14.16 12.86
C THR A 62 36.04 -13.88 14.00
N ILE A 63 34.78 -13.58 13.70
CA ILE A 63 33.72 -13.43 14.71
C ILE A 63 33.50 -14.72 15.49
N ARG A 64 33.47 -15.88 14.81
CA ARG A 64 33.34 -17.19 15.50
C ARG A 64 34.49 -17.40 16.49
N CYS A 65 35.73 -17.17 16.07
CA CYS A 65 36.89 -17.30 16.95
C CYS A 65 36.81 -16.34 18.16
N ALA A 66 36.37 -15.10 17.94
CA ALA A 66 36.20 -14.12 19.02
C ALA A 66 35.09 -14.51 20.01
N PHE A 67 33.99 -15.10 19.54
CA PHE A 67 32.94 -15.60 20.42
C PHE A 67 33.33 -16.86 21.18
N GLU A 68 34.26 -17.67 20.65
CA GLU A 68 34.86 -18.80 21.36
C GLU A 68 35.84 -18.34 22.46
N ASN A 69 36.68 -17.33 22.19
CA ASN A 69 37.72 -16.87 23.10
C ASN A 69 37.53 -15.39 23.47
N SER A 70 36.85 -15.13 24.59
CA SER A 70 36.46 -13.78 25.01
C SER A 70 37.62 -12.83 25.36
N GLU A 71 38.80 -13.37 25.67
CA GLU A 71 39.98 -12.59 26.08
C GLU A 71 40.95 -12.31 24.91
N GLU A 72 40.76 -12.95 23.75
CA GLU A 72 41.66 -12.79 22.61
C GLU A 72 41.26 -11.63 21.70
N GLU A 73 42.26 -11.00 21.11
CA GLU A 73 42.11 -9.97 20.07
C GLU A 73 42.57 -10.54 18.74
N TYR A 74 41.69 -10.43 17.74
CA TYR A 74 41.91 -10.95 16.40
C TYR A 74 42.17 -9.81 15.42
N PHE A 75 42.94 -10.06 14.37
CA PHE A 75 43.27 -9.07 13.36
C PHE A 75 42.78 -9.52 11.99
N LEU A 76 42.23 -8.59 11.23
CA LEU A 76 41.74 -8.82 9.87
C LEU A 76 41.93 -7.57 9.00
N GLU A 77 41.93 -7.78 7.68
CA GLU A 77 42.03 -6.71 6.70
C GLU A 77 40.67 -6.41 6.07
N ASP A 78 40.35 -5.14 5.88
CA ASP A 78 39.20 -4.73 5.06
C ASP A 78 39.51 -4.86 3.56
N VAL A 79 38.49 -4.72 2.71
CA VAL A 79 38.64 -4.81 1.24
C VAL A 79 39.57 -3.74 0.64
N ASN A 80 39.87 -2.68 1.41
CA ASN A 80 40.79 -1.61 1.04
C ASN A 80 42.21 -1.85 1.59
N GLY A 81 42.47 -2.99 2.23
CA GLY A 81 43.76 -3.39 2.78
C GLY A 81 44.11 -2.73 4.13
N ASN A 82 43.15 -2.11 4.82
CA ASN A 82 43.41 -1.57 6.15
C ASN A 82 43.25 -2.65 7.23
N HIS A 83 44.12 -2.62 8.24
CA HIS A 83 44.05 -3.53 9.38
C HIS A 83 43.07 -3.06 10.45
N TRP A 84 42.27 -3.99 10.92
CA TRP A 84 41.30 -3.83 12.00
C TRP A 84 41.57 -4.85 13.11
N SER A 85 41.32 -4.45 14.36
CA SER A 85 41.28 -5.40 15.47
C SER A 85 39.84 -5.70 15.87
N LEU A 86 39.54 -6.98 16.09
CA LEU A 86 38.24 -7.50 16.49
C LEU A 86 38.36 -8.14 17.87
N ARG A 87 37.51 -7.70 18.80
CA ARG A 87 37.44 -8.25 20.16
C ARG A 87 36.00 -8.51 20.57
N ASN A 88 35.76 -9.60 21.28
CA ASN A 88 34.49 -9.87 21.93
C ASN A 88 34.27 -8.90 23.11
N LEU A 89 33.06 -8.38 23.24
CA LEU A 89 32.64 -7.57 24.38
C LEU A 89 31.75 -8.44 25.27
N SER A 90 32.28 -8.83 26.43
CA SER A 90 31.54 -9.61 27.42
C SER A 90 30.24 -8.89 27.79
N SER A 91 29.14 -9.45 27.32
CA SER A 91 27.79 -8.91 27.47
C SER A 91 26.77 -10.05 27.36
N GLU A 92 25.53 -9.79 27.81
CA GLU A 92 24.46 -10.79 27.80
C GLU A 92 24.15 -11.28 26.37
N ARG A 93 24.31 -10.42 25.37
CA ARG A 93 24.19 -10.75 23.95
C ARG A 93 25.58 -10.85 23.30
N PRO A 94 25.87 -11.84 22.43
CA PRO A 94 27.14 -11.92 21.72
C PRO A 94 27.40 -10.62 20.94
N THR A 95 28.41 -9.87 21.38
CA THR A 95 28.73 -8.54 20.87
C THR A 95 30.22 -8.48 20.59
N PHE A 96 30.64 -7.84 19.50
CA PHE A 96 32.06 -7.59 19.23
C PHE A 96 32.30 -6.11 18.95
N SER A 97 33.56 -5.69 19.07
CA SER A 97 34.02 -4.40 18.56
C SER A 97 35.09 -4.56 17.50
N LEU A 98 34.93 -3.82 16.40
CA LEU A 98 35.95 -3.58 15.37
C LEU A 98 36.61 -2.23 15.65
N THR A 99 37.94 -2.19 15.72
CA THR A 99 38.69 -0.96 16.02
C THR A 99 39.80 -0.71 15.00
N LYS A 100 39.90 0.54 14.56
CA LYS A 100 40.99 1.06 13.71
C LYS A 100 41.30 2.50 14.13
N GLY A 101 42.42 2.71 14.81
CA GLY A 101 42.78 4.02 15.36
C GLY A 101 41.69 4.53 16.30
N ASP A 102 41.13 5.71 16.02
CA ASP A 102 40.05 6.32 16.79
C ASP A 102 38.64 5.81 16.41
N VAL A 103 38.53 5.03 15.33
CA VAL A 103 37.25 4.48 14.88
C VAL A 103 36.96 3.18 15.61
N ARG A 104 35.83 3.11 16.30
CA ARG A 104 35.34 1.91 16.98
C ARG A 104 33.89 1.63 16.57
N ILE A 105 33.64 0.44 16.06
CA ILE A 105 32.32 -0.06 15.68
C ILE A 105 31.96 -1.16 16.67
N ILE A 106 30.75 -1.10 17.22
CA ILE A 106 30.21 -2.13 18.11
C ILE A 106 29.01 -2.76 17.40
N ASN A 107 28.95 -4.10 17.35
CA ASN A 107 27.85 -4.81 16.69
C ASN A 107 27.46 -6.08 17.46
N ASP A 108 26.15 -6.29 17.59
CA ASP A 108 25.51 -7.42 18.28
C ASP A 108 24.58 -8.24 17.37
N SER A 109 24.58 -7.94 16.06
CA SER A 109 23.69 -8.52 15.05
C SER A 109 24.16 -9.89 14.59
N PHE A 110 25.47 -10.18 14.65
CA PHE A 110 26.05 -11.47 14.23
C PHE A 110 25.97 -12.57 15.29
N TRP A 111 25.04 -12.48 16.24
CA TRP A 111 24.76 -13.52 17.22
C TRP A 111 24.51 -14.93 16.63
N PRO A 112 24.02 -15.14 15.39
CA PRO A 112 23.91 -16.49 14.82
C PRO A 112 25.26 -17.21 14.66
N LEU A 113 26.39 -16.49 14.70
CA LEU A 113 27.74 -17.07 14.65
C LEU A 113 28.23 -17.56 16.02
N CYS A 114 27.51 -17.32 17.11
CA CYS A 114 27.86 -17.83 18.44
C CYS A 114 27.85 -19.36 18.44
N VAL A 115 28.82 -20.04 19.07
CA VAL A 115 28.92 -21.52 19.06
C VAL A 115 27.82 -22.20 19.88
N ASP A 116 27.35 -21.55 20.94
CA ASP A 116 26.31 -22.07 21.82
C ASP A 116 24.93 -22.05 21.13
N GLY A 117 24.45 -23.24 20.77
CA GLY A 117 23.16 -23.42 20.10
C GLY A 117 21.96 -23.00 20.96
N ASP A 118 21.99 -23.27 22.26
CA ASP A 118 20.90 -22.87 23.16
C ASP A 118 20.84 -21.35 23.29
N ARG A 119 22.00 -20.70 23.38
CA ARG A 119 22.10 -19.23 23.39
C ARG A 119 21.61 -18.64 22.07
N ARG A 120 22.00 -19.20 20.91
CA ARG A 120 21.49 -18.76 19.60
C ARG A 120 19.96 -18.87 19.53
N LEU A 121 19.39 -20.01 19.95
CA LEU A 121 17.94 -20.22 19.93
C LEU A 121 17.20 -19.29 20.89
N SER A 122 17.76 -19.00 22.06
CA SER A 122 17.18 -18.05 23.00
C SER A 122 17.14 -16.62 22.43
N ILE A 123 18.21 -16.18 21.78
CA ILE A 123 18.25 -14.86 21.12
C ILE A 123 17.29 -14.85 19.94
N PHE A 124 17.31 -15.89 19.10
CA PHE A 124 16.41 -15.97 17.95
C PHE A 124 14.94 -15.92 18.37
N LYS A 125 14.52 -16.65 19.41
CA LYS A 125 13.14 -16.56 19.94
C LYS A 125 12.77 -15.11 20.32
N THR A 126 13.70 -14.36 20.88
CA THR A 126 13.48 -12.95 21.25
C THR A 126 13.36 -12.06 20.01
N GLU A 127 14.23 -12.25 19.02
CA GLU A 127 14.20 -11.50 17.76
C GLU A 127 12.98 -11.85 16.92
N ALA A 128 12.60 -13.13 16.84
CA ALA A 128 11.42 -13.61 16.13
C ALA A 128 10.12 -13.02 16.70
N LYS A 129 10.02 -12.93 18.03
CA LYS A 129 8.91 -12.23 18.70
C LYS A 129 8.84 -10.76 18.32
N LYS A 130 9.97 -10.04 18.41
CA LYS A 130 10.06 -8.62 18.02
C LYS A 130 9.80 -8.41 16.53
N GLY A 131 10.19 -9.35 15.68
CA GLY A 131 10.07 -9.31 14.23
C GLY A 131 8.72 -9.79 13.68
N TRP A 132 7.79 -10.19 14.55
CA TRP A 132 6.47 -10.75 14.22
C TRP A 132 6.53 -11.98 13.31
N PHE A 133 7.44 -12.90 13.63
CA PHE A 133 7.51 -14.18 12.96
C PHE A 133 6.32 -15.05 13.37
N SER A 134 5.88 -15.88 12.43
CA SER A 134 4.92 -16.96 12.70
C SER A 134 5.57 -18.12 13.46
N ILE A 135 4.75 -18.98 14.06
CA ILE A 135 5.20 -20.23 14.68
C ILE A 135 5.94 -21.10 13.66
N GLU A 136 5.47 -21.18 12.42
CA GLU A 136 6.11 -21.94 11.34
C GLU A 136 7.51 -21.43 11.01
N GLU A 137 7.68 -20.11 10.89
CA GLU A 137 8.99 -19.50 10.64
C GLU A 137 9.94 -19.68 11.83
N LEU A 138 9.41 -19.60 13.06
CA LEU A 138 10.18 -19.88 14.27
C LEU A 138 10.71 -21.32 14.26
N GLU A 139 9.86 -22.30 13.95
CA GLU A 139 10.26 -23.72 13.87
C GLU A 139 11.29 -23.95 12.77
N ARG A 140 11.05 -23.39 11.57
CA ARG A 140 11.97 -23.50 10.42
C ARG A 140 13.37 -23.01 10.79
N TRP A 141 13.48 -21.79 11.31
CA TRP A 141 14.76 -21.20 11.65
C TRP A 141 15.38 -21.80 12.90
N SER A 142 14.58 -22.25 13.87
CA SER A 142 15.09 -22.98 15.04
C SER A 142 15.78 -24.28 14.62
N ALA A 143 15.23 -25.01 13.65
CA ALA A 143 15.88 -26.20 13.12
C ALA A 143 17.26 -25.88 12.53
N VAL A 144 17.38 -24.80 11.75
CA VAL A 144 18.65 -24.35 11.15
C VAL A 144 19.65 -23.89 12.20
N LEU A 145 19.22 -23.11 13.20
CA LEU A 145 20.10 -22.52 14.22
C LEU A 145 20.53 -23.50 15.32
N SER A 146 19.85 -24.65 15.43
CA SER A 146 20.17 -25.70 16.41
C SER A 146 21.44 -26.50 16.08
N VAL A 147 21.91 -26.46 14.82
CA VAL A 147 23.08 -27.22 14.36
C VAL A 147 24.37 -26.67 15.00
N PRO A 148 25.33 -27.50 15.47
CA PRO A 148 26.53 -27.03 16.17
C PRO A 148 27.32 -25.94 15.44
N ALA A 149 27.44 -26.05 14.11
CA ALA A 149 28.06 -25.05 13.24
C ALA A 149 27.09 -24.65 12.13
N VAL A 150 26.54 -23.45 12.23
CA VAL A 150 25.66 -22.86 11.20
C VAL A 150 26.54 -22.36 10.04
N SER A 151 26.17 -22.70 8.80
CA SER A 151 26.89 -22.25 7.60
C SER A 151 26.79 -20.74 7.40
N ASP A 152 27.77 -20.15 6.72
CA ASP A 152 27.78 -18.72 6.42
C ASP A 152 26.53 -18.28 5.64
N ASP A 153 26.06 -19.12 4.71
CA ASP A 153 24.85 -18.86 3.92
C ASP A 153 23.60 -18.87 4.79
N ASN A 154 23.43 -19.86 5.68
CA ASN A 154 22.30 -19.89 6.62
C ASN A 154 22.31 -18.70 7.57
N VAL A 155 23.49 -18.22 7.97
CA VAL A 155 23.63 -16.99 8.77
C VAL A 155 23.23 -15.76 7.96
N SER A 156 23.67 -15.65 6.70
CA SER A 156 23.24 -14.57 5.82
C SER A 156 21.73 -14.57 5.61
N ASP A 157 21.15 -15.75 5.36
CA ASP A 157 19.72 -15.88 5.07
C ASP A 157 18.85 -15.54 6.29
N VAL A 158 19.23 -15.97 7.50
CA VAL A 158 18.45 -15.62 8.71
C VAL A 158 18.53 -14.13 9.03
N LEU A 159 19.69 -13.50 8.84
CA LEU A 159 19.84 -12.05 9.06
C LEU A 159 19.05 -11.25 8.03
N LEU A 160 19.13 -11.63 6.75
CA LEU A 160 18.33 -11.03 5.69
C LEU A 160 16.82 -11.20 5.95
N ASP A 161 16.42 -12.36 6.45
CA ASP A 161 15.02 -12.61 6.79
C ASP A 161 14.57 -11.78 8.00
N LEU A 162 15.44 -11.53 8.99
CA LEU A 162 15.16 -10.61 10.10
C LEU A 162 15.06 -9.14 9.66
N ASP A 163 15.88 -8.72 8.69
CA ASP A 163 15.82 -7.37 8.11
C ASP A 163 14.49 -7.13 7.36
N ARG A 164 13.81 -8.19 6.93
CA ARG A 164 12.47 -8.15 6.33
C ARG A 164 11.34 -8.12 7.36
N SER A 165 11.56 -7.53 8.53
CA SER A 165 10.55 -7.42 9.58
C SER A 165 10.02 -5.99 9.72
N PRO A 166 8.72 -5.82 10.07
CA PRO A 166 8.15 -4.51 10.40
C PRO A 166 8.91 -3.73 11.46
N SER A 167 9.42 -4.40 12.50
CA SER A 167 10.19 -3.74 13.56
C SER A 167 11.57 -3.27 13.10
N HIS A 168 12.24 -4.01 12.20
CA HIS A 168 13.47 -3.56 11.57
C HIS A 168 13.23 -2.30 10.72
N ILE A 169 12.19 -2.31 9.88
CA ILE A 169 11.84 -1.13 9.06
C ILE A 169 11.44 0.06 9.93
N GLU A 170 10.71 -0.14 11.02
CA GLU A 170 10.41 0.94 11.97
C GLU A 170 11.70 1.55 12.57
N ALA A 171 12.66 0.71 12.97
CA ALA A 171 13.95 1.17 13.49
C ALA A 171 14.77 1.93 12.44
N LEU A 172 14.78 1.45 11.20
CA LEU A 172 15.44 2.14 10.08
C LEU A 172 14.77 3.48 9.77
N LEU A 173 13.44 3.54 9.73
CA LEU A 173 12.71 4.80 9.51
C LEU A 173 13.08 5.84 10.57
N ARG A 174 13.15 5.42 11.84
CA ARG A 174 13.57 6.29 12.95
C ARG A 174 14.98 6.82 12.75
N GLN A 175 15.91 5.95 12.37
CA GLN A 175 17.28 6.33 12.09
C GLN A 175 17.39 7.28 10.89
N GLU A 176 16.69 7.00 9.80
CA GLU A 176 16.75 7.79 8.56
C GLU A 176 16.12 9.18 8.74
N PHE A 177 15.01 9.29 9.49
CA PHE A 177 14.37 10.57 9.80
C PHE A 177 15.21 11.48 10.69
N GLN A 178 16.09 10.93 11.53
CA GLN A 178 17.09 11.70 12.27
C GLN A 178 18.32 12.03 11.41
N GLY A 179 18.51 11.33 10.29
CA GLY A 179 19.62 11.48 9.37
C GLY A 179 19.39 12.52 8.27
N SER A 180 20.34 12.60 7.32
CA SER A 180 20.30 13.53 6.19
C SER A 180 19.70 12.94 4.92
N SER A 181 19.39 11.65 4.89
CA SER A 181 18.89 10.96 3.69
C SER A 181 17.94 9.82 4.05
N ASN A 182 16.82 9.76 3.32
CA ASN A 182 15.85 8.67 3.40
C ASN A 182 15.93 7.81 2.14
N LYS A 183 15.87 6.49 2.29
CA LYS A 183 15.85 5.55 1.18
C LYS A 183 14.41 5.19 0.83
N VAL A 184 14.11 5.15 -0.47
CA VAL A 184 12.80 4.70 -0.96
C VAL A 184 12.51 3.26 -0.51
N SER A 185 13.53 2.39 -0.46
CA SER A 185 13.39 1.00 0.01
C SER A 185 13.06 0.88 1.50
N THR A 186 13.34 1.90 2.31
CA THR A 186 12.97 1.94 3.73
C THR A 186 11.53 2.44 3.88
N LEU A 187 11.15 3.46 3.10
CA LEU A 187 9.76 3.94 3.03
C LEU A 187 8.83 2.90 2.42
N VAL A 188 9.28 2.15 1.41
CA VAL A 188 8.49 1.13 0.70
C VAL A 188 9.38 -0.10 0.49
N PRO A 189 9.37 -1.04 1.45
CA PRO A 189 10.05 -2.32 1.29
C PRO A 189 9.63 -3.01 0.00
N ASN A 190 10.58 -3.66 -0.68
CA ASN A 190 10.36 -4.29 -1.98
C ASN A 190 10.21 -5.82 -1.91
N ASP A 191 10.02 -6.38 -0.72
CA ASP A 191 9.87 -7.81 -0.49
C ASP A 191 8.46 -8.10 0.01
N ILE A 192 7.76 -9.05 -0.62
CA ILE A 192 6.40 -9.42 -0.23
C ILE A 192 6.34 -10.00 1.18
N ARG A 193 7.38 -10.70 1.65
CA ARG A 193 7.42 -11.31 2.99
C ARG A 193 7.32 -10.27 4.10
N TYR A 194 7.87 -9.08 3.87
CA TYR A 194 7.72 -7.96 4.79
C TYR A 194 6.24 -7.65 5.01
N TYR A 195 5.46 -7.55 3.93
CA TYR A 195 4.04 -7.24 4.00
C TYR A 195 3.21 -8.41 4.52
N GLU A 196 3.54 -9.65 4.17
CA GLU A 196 2.89 -10.84 4.76
C GLU A 196 3.04 -10.88 6.28
N ARG A 197 4.21 -10.46 6.82
CA ARG A 197 4.41 -10.30 8.26
C ARG A 197 3.72 -9.10 8.85
N PHE A 198 3.48 -8.05 8.05
CA PHE A 198 2.86 -6.84 8.54
C PHE A 198 1.34 -6.95 8.58
N VAL A 199 0.71 -7.38 7.48
CA VAL A 199 -0.74 -7.39 7.32
C VAL A 199 -1.36 -8.78 7.29
N GLY A 200 -0.55 -9.84 7.36
CA GLY A 200 -0.97 -11.23 7.19
C GLY A 200 -0.84 -11.69 5.74
N LYS A 201 -0.67 -13.00 5.53
CA LYS A 201 -0.50 -13.60 4.20
C LYS A 201 -1.86 -13.71 3.48
N TYR A 202 -1.88 -13.30 2.22
CA TYR A 202 -3.02 -13.53 1.33
C TYR A 202 -3.10 -14.98 0.86
N CYS A 203 -4.31 -15.52 0.83
CA CYS A 203 -4.61 -16.84 0.27
C CYS A 203 -5.60 -16.72 -0.91
N GLU A 204 -6.90 -16.67 -0.64
CA GLU A 204 -7.95 -16.76 -1.68
C GLU A 204 -9.15 -15.84 -1.44
N SER A 205 -9.11 -15.00 -0.40
CA SER A 205 -10.21 -14.10 -0.06
C SER A 205 -10.52 -13.13 -1.20
N LYS A 206 -11.81 -12.89 -1.45
CA LYS A 206 -12.23 -12.01 -2.55
C LYS A 206 -12.33 -10.56 -2.12
N ASN A 207 -12.64 -10.32 -0.85
CA ASN A 207 -12.85 -8.99 -0.29
C ASN A 207 -12.31 -8.91 1.13
N ILE A 208 -12.29 -7.70 1.70
CA ILE A 208 -11.77 -7.45 3.03
C ILE A 208 -12.51 -8.20 4.14
N ASP A 209 -13.81 -8.45 4.00
CA ASP A 209 -14.59 -9.17 5.02
C ASP A 209 -14.25 -10.66 5.07
N GLU A 210 -14.09 -11.30 3.91
CA GLU A 210 -13.62 -12.69 3.81
C GLU A 210 -12.20 -12.83 4.36
N TYR A 211 -11.32 -11.89 4.00
CA TYR A 211 -9.95 -11.82 4.50
C TYR A 211 -9.91 -11.75 6.04
N CYS A 212 -10.70 -10.85 6.64
CA CYS A 212 -10.76 -10.69 8.08
C CYS A 212 -11.29 -11.93 8.80
N LYS A 213 -12.28 -12.62 8.21
CA LYS A 213 -12.91 -13.82 8.82
C LYS A 213 -12.00 -15.03 8.85
N VAL A 214 -11.11 -15.17 7.88
CA VAL A 214 -10.28 -16.38 7.70
C VAL A 214 -8.80 -16.06 7.85
N GLU A 215 -8.23 -15.35 6.89
CA GLU A 215 -6.78 -15.19 6.74
C GLU A 215 -6.17 -14.33 7.84
N LEU A 216 -6.78 -13.17 8.15
CA LEU A 216 -6.29 -12.29 9.21
C LEU A 216 -6.40 -12.94 10.59
N LYS A 217 -7.50 -13.68 10.83
CA LYS A 217 -7.69 -14.39 12.08
C LYS A 217 -6.61 -15.48 12.25
N GLN A 218 -6.37 -16.28 11.21
CA GLN A 218 -5.29 -17.28 11.20
C GLN A 218 -3.92 -16.64 11.41
N TYR A 219 -3.68 -15.47 10.83
CA TYR A 219 -2.44 -14.72 11.03
C TYR A 219 -2.21 -14.41 12.52
N PHE A 220 -3.20 -13.90 13.24
CA PHE A 220 -3.07 -13.65 14.67
C PHE A 220 -2.96 -14.96 15.49
N ASP A 221 -3.73 -16.00 15.14
CA ASP A 221 -3.68 -17.30 15.81
C ASP A 221 -2.30 -18.00 15.65
N ASN A 222 -1.56 -17.68 14.58
CA ASN A 222 -0.25 -18.26 14.26
C ASN A 222 0.95 -17.44 14.76
N ARG A 223 0.73 -16.34 15.49
CA ARG A 223 1.83 -15.56 16.08
C ARG A 223 2.47 -16.29 17.26
N ILE A 224 3.76 -16.00 17.49
CA ILE A 224 4.48 -16.52 18.67
C ILE A 224 3.90 -15.93 19.97
N GLU A 225 3.46 -14.67 19.92
CA GLU A 225 2.76 -13.98 21.01
C GLU A 225 1.45 -13.38 20.48
N ASN A 226 0.36 -13.61 21.21
CA ASN A 226 -0.98 -13.16 20.84
C ASN A 226 -1.31 -11.75 21.38
N GLU A 227 -0.33 -11.07 21.97
CA GLU A 227 -0.52 -9.72 22.49
C GLU A 227 -0.60 -8.73 21.32
N VAL A 228 -1.66 -7.92 21.32
CA VAL A 228 -1.88 -6.86 20.35
C VAL A 228 -1.12 -5.61 20.78
N GLY A 229 -0.25 -5.11 19.90
CA GLY A 229 0.51 -3.88 20.10
C GLY A 229 -0.01 -2.69 19.29
N VAL A 230 0.60 -1.51 19.50
CA VAL A 230 0.30 -0.27 18.74
C VAL A 230 0.33 -0.50 17.23
N ASN A 231 1.31 -1.27 16.75
CA ASN A 231 1.48 -1.45 15.31
C ASN A 231 0.38 -2.31 14.67
N ASP A 232 -0.29 -3.17 15.44
CA ASP A 232 -1.45 -3.91 14.94
C ASP A 232 -2.63 -2.97 14.69
N LEU A 233 -2.75 -1.88 15.45
CA LEU A 233 -3.80 -0.89 15.21
C LEU A 233 -3.54 -0.02 13.98
N LEU A 234 -2.32 -0.02 13.43
CA LEU A 234 -1.98 0.74 12.23
C LEU A 234 -2.56 0.12 10.96
N MET A 235 -2.85 -1.18 10.95
CA MET A 235 -3.50 -1.85 9.81
C MET A 235 -5.03 -1.74 9.83
N CYS A 236 -5.64 -1.14 10.86
CA CYS A 236 -7.09 -0.93 10.97
C CYS A 236 -7.62 0.17 10.04
N SER A 237 -7.32 0.08 8.75
CA SER A 237 -7.91 0.94 7.71
C SER A 237 -9.37 0.60 7.41
N HIS A 238 -9.90 -0.49 7.97
CA HIS A 238 -11.30 -0.92 7.85
C HIS A 238 -11.82 -1.52 9.15
N ARG A 239 -13.12 -1.35 9.43
CA ARG A 239 -13.76 -1.79 10.69
C ARG A 239 -13.65 -3.29 10.96
N SER A 240 -13.69 -4.13 9.93
CA SER A 240 -13.60 -5.59 10.09
C SER A 240 -12.22 -6.02 10.63
N ILE A 241 -11.18 -5.22 10.41
CA ILE A 241 -9.84 -5.45 10.98
C ILE A 241 -9.86 -5.12 12.47
N SER A 242 -10.44 -3.98 12.85
CA SER A 242 -10.63 -3.60 14.26
C SER A 242 -11.42 -4.66 15.03
N ALA A 243 -12.44 -5.27 14.41
CA ALA A 243 -13.24 -6.34 15.01
C ALA A 243 -12.43 -7.63 15.26
N VAL A 244 -11.47 -7.96 14.39
CA VAL A 244 -10.56 -9.10 14.62
C VAL A 244 -9.60 -8.78 15.78
N ILE A 245 -9.00 -7.59 15.78
CA ILE A 245 -8.01 -7.15 16.75
C ILE A 245 -8.61 -6.95 18.15
N PHE A 246 -9.86 -6.50 18.23
CA PHE A 246 -10.59 -6.29 19.50
C PHE A 246 -10.55 -7.52 20.42
N ASN A 247 -10.56 -8.74 19.86
CA ASN A 247 -10.50 -9.97 20.64
C ASN A 247 -9.13 -10.20 21.30
N GLY A 248 -8.05 -9.68 20.70
CA GLY A 248 -6.68 -9.83 21.21
C GLY A 248 -6.26 -8.78 22.25
N LEU A 249 -6.96 -7.64 22.35
CA LEU A 249 -6.68 -6.61 23.37
C LEU A 249 -7.34 -6.98 24.72
N VAL A 250 -6.68 -7.81 25.51
CA VAL A 250 -7.27 -8.37 26.74
C VAL A 250 -7.29 -7.37 27.91
N ASP A 251 -6.32 -6.46 27.97
CA ASP A 251 -6.09 -5.58 29.12
C ASP A 251 -6.49 -4.11 28.86
N GLU A 252 -7.28 -3.53 29.77
CA GLU A 252 -7.72 -2.14 29.69
C GLU A 252 -6.56 -1.15 29.89
N ALA A 253 -5.56 -1.46 30.72
CA ALA A 253 -4.44 -0.55 30.93
C ALA A 253 -3.57 -0.43 29.66
N SER A 254 -3.37 -1.54 28.95
CA SER A 254 -2.73 -1.59 27.65
C SER A 254 -3.51 -0.79 26.61
N TYR A 255 -4.85 -0.95 26.55
CA TYR A 255 -5.71 -0.11 25.70
C TYR A 255 -5.56 1.39 26.02
N GLN A 256 -5.65 1.78 27.30
CA GLN A 256 -5.53 3.19 27.71
C GLN A 256 -4.16 3.77 27.35
N SER A 257 -3.08 3.00 27.46
CA SER A 257 -1.73 3.43 27.04
C SER A 257 -1.68 3.76 25.54
N ILE A 258 -2.25 2.88 24.71
CA ILE A 258 -2.29 3.08 23.25
C ILE A 258 -3.20 4.26 22.88
N ALA A 259 -4.37 4.37 23.52
CA ALA A 259 -5.32 5.46 23.31
C ALA A 259 -4.72 6.83 23.69
N ASN A 260 -3.99 6.94 24.79
CA ASN A 260 -3.29 8.17 25.17
C ASN A 260 -2.23 8.55 24.13
N ARG A 261 -1.43 7.60 23.64
CA ARG A 261 -0.47 7.85 22.55
C ARG A 261 -1.16 8.32 21.27
N ALA A 262 -2.33 7.75 20.94
CA ALA A 262 -3.13 8.18 19.78
C ALA A 262 -3.62 9.63 19.93
N ILE A 263 -4.06 10.03 21.12
CA ILE A 263 -4.48 11.40 21.46
C ILE A 263 -3.30 12.37 21.34
N GLU A 264 -2.15 12.04 21.94
CA GLU A 264 -0.95 12.89 21.94
C GLU A 264 -0.42 13.16 20.53
N THR A 265 -0.31 12.09 19.73
CA THR A 265 0.18 12.16 18.34
C THR A 265 -0.87 12.71 17.39
N CYS A 266 -2.16 12.58 17.71
CA CYS A 266 -3.28 12.79 16.79
C CYS A 266 -3.14 11.96 15.51
N HIS A 267 -2.62 10.73 15.62
CA HIS A 267 -2.43 9.84 14.48
C HIS A 267 -3.80 9.33 13.98
N PRO A 268 -4.22 9.62 12.73
CA PRO A 268 -5.59 9.39 12.29
C PRO A 268 -6.06 7.93 12.38
N ILE A 269 -5.22 6.98 11.95
CA ILE A 269 -5.55 5.55 12.01
C ILE A 269 -5.63 5.08 13.47
N LEU A 270 -4.61 5.31 14.30
CA LEU A 270 -4.67 4.97 15.73
C LEU A 270 -5.89 5.58 16.44
N LEU A 271 -6.26 6.83 16.15
CA LEU A 271 -7.44 7.47 16.75
C LEU A 271 -8.72 6.68 16.43
N ILE A 272 -8.98 6.36 15.15
CA ILE A 272 -10.19 5.63 14.78
C ILE A 272 -10.16 4.18 15.27
N SER A 273 -9.01 3.51 15.22
CA SER A 273 -8.84 2.14 15.71
C SER A 273 -9.17 2.05 17.20
N CYS A 274 -8.58 2.94 18.01
CA CYS A 274 -8.83 2.99 19.45
C CYS A 274 -10.31 3.30 19.74
N LEU A 275 -10.89 4.24 19.00
CA LEU A 275 -12.29 4.63 19.20
C LEU A 275 -13.25 3.49 18.88
N GLU A 276 -13.09 2.79 17.75
CA GLU A 276 -13.91 1.63 17.39
C GLU A 276 -13.79 0.50 18.42
N ILE A 277 -12.56 0.10 18.77
CA ILE A 277 -12.31 -0.96 19.74
C ILE A 277 -12.89 -0.59 21.10
N GLY A 278 -12.67 0.64 21.56
CA GLY A 278 -13.12 1.07 22.86
C GLY A 278 -14.63 1.31 22.94
N ILE A 279 -15.31 1.72 21.86
CA ILE A 279 -16.79 1.71 21.80
C ILE A 279 -17.33 0.29 21.95
N LEU A 280 -16.71 -0.70 21.29
CA LEU A 280 -17.19 -2.08 21.33
C LEU A 280 -16.83 -2.81 22.64
N LYS A 281 -15.73 -2.42 23.33
CA LYS A 281 -15.20 -3.15 24.50
C LYS A 281 -15.27 -2.43 25.82
N PHE A 282 -15.02 -1.12 25.81
CA PHE A 282 -14.67 -0.33 26.99
C PHE A 282 -15.56 0.91 27.13
N ALA A 283 -16.77 0.89 26.55
CA ALA A 283 -17.67 2.04 26.53
C ALA A 283 -17.96 2.59 27.94
N ASP A 284 -18.16 1.70 28.92
CA ASP A 284 -18.48 2.08 30.30
C ASP A 284 -17.25 2.49 31.10
N SER A 285 -16.14 1.75 30.98
CA SER A 285 -14.96 1.95 31.81
C SER A 285 -14.03 3.07 31.31
N SER A 286 -14.10 3.38 30.01
CA SER A 286 -13.21 4.32 29.32
C SER A 286 -13.97 5.48 28.63
N ALA A 287 -15.15 5.86 29.14
CA ALA A 287 -15.99 6.89 28.54
C ALA A 287 -15.28 8.25 28.32
N THR A 288 -14.46 8.70 29.28
CA THR A 288 -13.73 9.98 29.17
C THR A 288 -12.72 9.96 28.04
N ILE A 289 -11.89 8.92 27.97
CA ILE A 289 -10.86 8.80 26.93
C ILE A 289 -11.49 8.63 25.54
N LEU A 290 -12.63 7.94 25.44
CA LEU A 290 -13.39 7.80 24.19
C LEU A 290 -13.94 9.13 23.69
N LYS A 291 -14.45 10.00 24.59
CA LYS A 291 -14.87 11.35 24.22
C LYS A 291 -13.69 12.17 23.70
N THR A 292 -12.55 12.11 24.36
CA THR A 292 -11.33 12.81 23.92
C THR A 292 -10.84 12.29 22.56
N LEU A 293 -10.83 10.97 22.34
CA LEU A 293 -10.50 10.38 21.03
C LEU A 293 -11.41 10.94 19.92
N PHE A 294 -12.71 10.98 20.15
CA PHE A 294 -13.68 11.52 19.19
C PHE A 294 -13.48 13.02 18.91
N GLU A 295 -13.20 13.82 19.94
CA GLU A 295 -12.86 15.25 19.79
C GLU A 295 -11.57 15.42 18.97
N CYS A 296 -10.55 14.59 19.22
CA CYS A 296 -9.28 14.61 18.49
C CYS A 296 -9.46 14.31 17.00
N ILE A 297 -10.38 13.43 16.60
CA ILE A 297 -10.65 13.14 15.17
C ILE A 297 -10.97 14.44 14.40
N SER A 298 -11.69 15.36 15.02
CA SER A 298 -12.11 16.63 14.40
C SER A 298 -11.08 17.76 14.53
N SER A 299 -9.92 17.50 15.14
CA SER A 299 -8.93 18.55 15.42
C SER A 299 -8.19 19.01 14.15
N ALA A 300 -7.74 20.27 14.14
CA ALA A 300 -6.94 20.80 13.03
C ALA A 300 -5.63 20.00 12.83
N LYS A 301 -5.02 19.53 13.93
CA LYS A 301 -3.82 18.68 13.91
C LYS A 301 -4.10 17.34 13.23
N THR A 302 -5.24 16.71 13.51
CA THR A 302 -5.63 15.45 12.84
C THR A 302 -5.87 15.67 11.35
N LEU A 303 -6.45 16.80 10.94
CA LEU A 303 -6.65 17.11 9.51
C LEU A 303 -5.31 17.28 8.77
N GLU A 304 -4.32 17.92 9.40
CA GLU A 304 -2.96 18.00 8.86
C GLU A 304 -2.31 16.62 8.77
N ASN A 305 -2.41 15.81 9.82
CA ASN A 305 -1.91 14.44 9.83
C ASN A 305 -2.62 13.54 8.81
N LEU A 306 -3.90 13.81 8.51
CA LEU A 306 -4.65 13.11 7.45
C LEU A 306 -4.11 13.46 6.06
N ARG A 307 -3.75 14.72 5.80
CA ARG A 307 -3.09 15.12 4.54
C ARG A 307 -1.75 14.42 4.37
N LEU A 308 -0.96 14.36 5.44
CA LEU A 308 0.30 13.60 5.46
C LEU A 308 0.04 12.11 5.18
N PHE A 309 -0.93 11.50 5.86
CA PHE A 309 -1.30 10.11 5.66
C PHE A 309 -1.75 9.81 4.22
N CYS A 310 -2.66 10.60 3.66
CA CYS A 310 -3.11 10.43 2.28
C CYS A 310 -1.95 10.59 1.28
N SER A 311 -1.03 11.54 1.54
CA SER A 311 0.16 11.73 0.70
C SER A 311 1.11 10.53 0.76
N MET A 312 1.33 9.97 1.96
CA MET A 312 2.11 8.75 2.11
C MET A 312 1.43 7.56 1.46
N ALA A 313 0.10 7.43 1.56
CA ALA A 313 -0.66 6.39 0.88
C ALA A 313 -0.50 6.48 -0.65
N VAL A 314 -0.63 7.67 -1.24
CA VAL A 314 -0.34 7.88 -2.68
C VAL A 314 1.09 7.47 -3.03
N PHE A 315 2.07 7.84 -2.20
CA PHE A 315 3.46 7.51 -2.45
C PHE A 315 3.75 6.00 -2.38
N VAL A 316 3.36 5.37 -1.27
CA VAL A 316 3.59 3.95 -0.98
C VAL A 316 2.85 3.08 -1.99
N ASP A 317 1.57 3.35 -2.20
CA ASP A 317 0.73 2.57 -3.12
C ASP A 317 1.22 2.70 -4.57
N GLY A 318 1.64 3.89 -4.98
CA GLY A 318 2.26 4.12 -6.29
C GLY A 318 3.62 3.44 -6.46
N GLU A 319 4.46 3.38 -5.42
CA GLU A 319 5.71 2.62 -5.49
C GLU A 319 5.46 1.10 -5.51
N LEU A 320 4.49 0.60 -4.76
CA LEU A 320 4.08 -0.80 -4.82
C LEU A 320 3.53 -1.18 -6.21
N ALA A 321 2.75 -0.28 -6.82
CA ALA A 321 2.31 -0.42 -8.20
C ALA A 321 3.49 -0.44 -9.18
N ARG A 322 4.55 0.33 -8.95
CA ARG A 322 5.76 0.26 -9.78
C ARG A 322 6.52 -1.06 -9.60
N LEU A 323 6.64 -1.52 -8.36
CA LEU A 323 7.38 -2.73 -7.99
C LEU A 323 6.67 -4.01 -8.43
N GLN A 324 5.34 -3.98 -8.54
CA GLN A 324 4.51 -5.12 -8.95
C GLN A 324 4.69 -6.38 -8.07
N ILE A 325 5.10 -6.22 -6.81
CA ILE A 325 5.30 -7.35 -5.87
C ILE A 325 3.97 -8.00 -5.43
N PHE A 326 2.85 -7.28 -5.61
CA PHE A 326 1.48 -7.76 -5.36
C PHE A 326 0.78 -8.26 -6.63
N ARG A 327 1.50 -8.45 -7.75
CA ARG A 327 0.90 -8.87 -9.01
C ARG A 327 0.19 -10.22 -8.86
N GLY A 328 -1.09 -10.27 -9.23
CA GLY A 328 -1.92 -11.46 -9.10
C GLY A 328 -2.68 -11.58 -7.77
N MET A 329 -2.50 -10.61 -6.86
CA MET A 329 -3.30 -10.46 -5.65
C MET A 329 -4.40 -9.40 -5.88
N PRO A 330 -5.53 -9.48 -5.16
CA PRO A 330 -6.63 -8.54 -5.32
C PRO A 330 -6.24 -7.12 -4.84
N PRO A 331 -6.81 -6.06 -5.43
CA PRO A 331 -6.46 -4.68 -5.08
C PRO A 331 -6.58 -4.33 -3.60
N PHE A 332 -7.62 -4.80 -2.90
CA PHE A 332 -7.80 -4.51 -1.47
C PHE A 332 -6.59 -4.98 -0.64
N TYR A 333 -5.94 -6.09 -1.00
CA TYR A 333 -4.83 -6.62 -0.22
C TYR A 333 -3.56 -5.75 -0.39
N ARG A 334 -3.30 -5.30 -1.62
CA ARG A 334 -2.24 -4.32 -1.92
C ARG A 334 -2.51 -2.99 -1.21
N ARG A 335 -3.76 -2.51 -1.20
CA ARG A 335 -4.16 -1.28 -0.51
C ARG A 335 -4.09 -1.42 1.02
N LEU A 336 -4.41 -2.58 1.57
CA LEU A 336 -4.21 -2.86 3.00
C LEU A 336 -2.73 -2.72 3.38
N ALA A 337 -1.84 -3.35 2.61
CA ALA A 337 -0.40 -3.24 2.80
C ALA A 337 0.12 -1.80 2.65
N SER A 338 -0.36 -1.06 1.64
CA SER A 338 0.08 0.32 1.41
C SER A 338 -0.40 1.28 2.51
N PHE A 339 -1.63 1.10 3.00
CA PHE A 339 -2.18 1.92 4.07
C PHE A 339 -1.54 1.61 5.43
N ALA A 340 -1.29 0.34 5.75
CA ALA A 340 -0.57 -0.05 6.97
C ALA A 340 0.85 0.53 6.98
N GLN A 341 1.56 0.45 5.85
CA GLN A 341 2.90 1.05 5.73
C GLN A 341 2.86 2.58 5.81
N SER A 342 1.87 3.21 5.20
CA SER A 342 1.68 4.65 5.31
C SER A 342 1.42 5.08 6.75
N ALA A 343 0.60 4.33 7.49
CA ALA A 343 0.36 4.56 8.91
C ALA A 343 1.65 4.38 9.74
N LEU A 344 2.50 3.39 9.44
CA LEU A 344 3.79 3.23 10.11
C LEU A 344 4.73 4.43 9.86
N ILE A 345 4.85 4.88 8.60
CA ILE A 345 5.67 6.05 8.25
C ILE A 345 5.18 7.28 8.99
N VAL A 346 3.87 7.52 9.00
CA VAL A 346 3.26 8.67 9.69
C VAL A 346 3.49 8.59 11.20
N LYS A 347 3.27 7.42 11.81
CA LYS A 347 3.58 7.20 13.24
C LYS A 347 5.01 7.60 13.56
N VAL A 348 6.00 7.05 12.86
CA VAL A 348 7.42 7.33 13.13
C VAL A 348 7.73 8.80 12.86
N GLY A 349 7.20 9.38 11.78
CA GLY A 349 7.41 10.79 11.44
C GLY A 349 6.87 11.74 12.53
N LEU A 350 5.69 11.44 13.09
CA LEU A 350 5.10 12.23 14.17
C LEU A 350 5.86 12.07 15.50
N GLU A 351 6.36 10.88 15.79
CA GLU A 351 7.13 10.60 17.02
C GLU A 351 8.51 11.27 17.00
N GLU A 352 9.16 11.30 15.84
CA GLU A 352 10.46 11.97 15.65
C GLU A 352 10.32 13.48 15.39
N GLY A 353 9.09 14.01 15.35
CA GLY A 353 8.83 15.44 15.14
C GLY A 353 9.27 15.96 13.77
N VAL A 354 9.18 15.12 12.74
CA VAL A 354 9.59 15.46 11.37
C VAL A 354 8.63 16.47 10.76
N ALA A 355 9.16 17.57 10.20
CA ALA A 355 8.40 18.53 9.44
C ALA A 355 8.29 18.09 7.97
N PHE A 356 7.06 17.91 7.47
CA PHE A 356 6.78 17.47 6.11
C PHE A 356 6.31 18.62 5.22
N ASP A 357 7.24 19.43 4.74
CA ASP A 357 6.92 20.55 3.85
C ASP A 357 6.50 20.06 2.46
N LYS A 358 5.34 20.54 1.98
CA LYS A 358 4.80 20.27 0.61
C LYS A 358 4.71 18.78 0.26
N VAL A 359 4.40 17.95 1.24
CA VAL A 359 4.38 16.49 1.09
C VAL A 359 3.41 15.98 0.02
N GLU A 360 2.25 16.63 -0.15
CA GLU A 360 1.28 16.31 -1.20
C GLU A 360 1.89 16.49 -2.60
N GLN A 361 2.56 17.62 -2.82
CA GLN A 361 3.24 17.92 -4.09
C GLN A 361 4.37 16.91 -4.34
N TRP A 362 5.17 16.61 -3.32
CA TRP A 362 6.25 15.64 -3.42
C TRP A 362 5.73 14.24 -3.76
N ALA A 363 4.74 13.73 -3.04
CA ALA A 363 4.17 12.40 -3.26
C ALA A 363 3.57 12.28 -4.67
N SER A 364 2.81 13.29 -5.09
CA SER A 364 2.21 13.35 -6.43
C SER A 364 3.28 13.32 -7.55
N GLN A 365 4.34 14.12 -7.41
CA GLN A 365 5.45 14.17 -8.38
C GLN A 365 6.26 12.88 -8.43
N GLN A 366 6.47 12.22 -7.29
CA GLN A 366 7.29 11.01 -7.22
C GLN A 366 6.54 9.77 -7.73
N ARG A 367 5.33 9.54 -7.22
CA ARG A 367 4.60 8.27 -7.42
C ARG A 367 3.10 8.44 -7.73
N GLY A 368 2.59 9.67 -7.73
CA GLY A 368 1.18 9.95 -8.01
C GLY A 368 0.67 9.33 -9.31
N LEU A 369 1.43 9.43 -10.41
CA LEU A 369 1.00 8.84 -11.69
C LEU A 369 0.88 7.31 -11.62
N TYR A 370 1.77 6.61 -10.90
CA TYR A 370 1.65 5.17 -10.68
C TYR A 370 0.40 4.85 -9.85
N PHE A 371 0.16 5.60 -8.78
CA PHE A 371 -1.01 5.45 -7.92
C PHE A 371 -2.32 5.60 -8.72
N PHE A 372 -2.49 6.70 -9.47
CA PHE A 372 -3.70 6.94 -10.24
C PHE A 372 -3.90 5.87 -11.33
N CYS A 373 -2.86 5.55 -12.10
CA CYS A 373 -2.96 4.54 -13.14
C CYS A 373 -3.29 3.14 -12.58
N GLN A 374 -2.68 2.75 -11.46
CA GLN A 374 -3.00 1.50 -10.80
C GLN A 374 -4.44 1.51 -10.27
N GLY A 375 -4.88 2.60 -9.62
CA GLY A 375 -6.25 2.76 -9.15
C GLY A 375 -7.28 2.61 -10.29
N PHE A 376 -6.99 3.12 -11.49
CA PHE A 376 -7.86 2.91 -12.65
C PHE A 376 -7.85 1.48 -13.18
N VAL A 377 -6.71 0.79 -13.14
CA VAL A 377 -6.62 -0.64 -13.46
C VAL A 377 -7.37 -1.48 -12.42
N ASP A 378 -7.38 -1.06 -11.15
CA ASP A 378 -8.06 -1.77 -10.08
C ASP A 378 -9.59 -1.72 -10.19
N LEU A 379 -10.17 -0.71 -10.85
CA LEU A 379 -11.64 -0.61 -11.08
C LEU A 379 -12.25 -1.84 -11.77
N MET A 380 -11.39 -2.64 -12.38
CA MET A 380 -11.72 -3.87 -13.07
C MET A 380 -12.18 -4.95 -12.11
N GLU A 381 -11.59 -5.00 -10.92
CA GLU A 381 -12.00 -5.90 -9.83
C GLU A 381 -12.78 -5.14 -8.75
N GLU A 382 -12.54 -3.84 -8.59
CA GLU A 382 -13.05 -3.00 -7.52
C GLU A 382 -13.67 -1.69 -8.04
N PRO A 383 -14.82 -1.76 -8.73
CA PRO A 383 -15.36 -0.64 -9.51
C PRO A 383 -15.89 0.52 -8.66
N ARG A 384 -16.05 0.32 -7.34
CA ARG A 384 -16.69 1.30 -6.46
C ARG A 384 -15.70 2.27 -5.81
N TRP A 385 -14.40 1.94 -5.77
CA TRP A 385 -13.41 2.80 -5.14
C TRP A 385 -12.56 3.53 -6.19
N LEU A 386 -12.76 4.83 -6.31
CA LEU A 386 -11.99 5.67 -7.23
C LEU A 386 -10.74 6.22 -6.52
N PRO A 387 -9.58 6.31 -7.21
CA PRO A 387 -8.37 6.88 -6.61
C PRO A 387 -8.54 8.34 -6.18
N THR A 388 -9.51 9.06 -6.75
CA THR A 388 -9.87 10.44 -6.38
C THR A 388 -10.57 10.55 -5.02
N TYR A 389 -10.98 9.44 -4.40
CA TYR A 389 -11.55 9.43 -3.05
C TYR A 389 -10.48 9.58 -1.96
N LEU A 390 -9.20 9.39 -2.29
CA LEU A 390 -8.11 9.53 -1.32
C LEU A 390 -7.74 11.00 -1.11
N THR A 391 -8.58 11.73 -0.38
CA THR A 391 -8.33 13.10 0.08
C THR A 391 -8.55 13.19 1.59
N ALA A 392 -7.88 14.11 2.26
CA ALA A 392 -8.07 14.30 3.71
C ALA A 392 -9.53 14.65 4.07
N GLU A 393 -10.20 15.41 3.20
CA GLU A 393 -11.61 15.81 3.34
C GLU A 393 -12.58 14.64 3.21
N GLN A 394 -12.30 13.72 2.29
CA GLN A 394 -13.11 12.52 2.17
C GLN A 394 -12.79 11.51 3.27
N PHE A 395 -11.51 11.38 3.63
CA PHE A 395 -11.08 10.44 4.66
C PHE A 395 -11.64 10.80 6.04
N ILE A 396 -11.77 12.09 6.38
CA ILE A 396 -12.43 12.48 7.63
C ILE A 396 -13.92 12.09 7.65
N ASN A 397 -14.61 12.15 6.50
CA ASN A 397 -15.99 11.66 6.40
C ASN A 397 -16.07 10.16 6.62
N GLU A 398 -15.11 9.39 6.09
CA GLU A 398 -14.97 7.95 6.34
C GLU A 398 -14.76 7.67 7.83
N LEU A 399 -13.91 8.43 8.53
CA LEU A 399 -13.73 8.27 9.98
C LEU A 399 -15.06 8.49 10.73
N TYR A 400 -15.85 9.51 10.38
CA TYR A 400 -17.17 9.70 11.00
C TYR A 400 -18.15 8.57 10.69
N GLY A 401 -18.15 8.05 9.46
CA GLY A 401 -18.95 6.88 9.07
C GLY A 401 -18.59 5.64 9.89
N ARG A 402 -17.28 5.42 10.11
CA ARG A 402 -16.76 4.34 10.94
C ARG A 402 -17.19 4.46 12.41
N VAL A 403 -17.14 5.66 13.00
CA VAL A 403 -17.68 5.90 14.36
C VAL A 403 -19.18 5.62 14.42
N ASN A 404 -19.95 6.08 13.43
CA ASN A 404 -21.38 5.79 13.34
C ASN A 404 -21.65 4.27 13.30
N ASN A 405 -20.89 3.53 12.49
CA ASN A 405 -21.04 2.07 12.38
C ASN A 405 -20.74 1.37 13.72
N ALA A 406 -19.66 1.75 14.41
CA ALA A 406 -19.35 1.21 15.73
C ALA A 406 -20.47 1.50 16.76
N CYS A 407 -21.05 2.71 16.72
CA CYS A 407 -22.18 3.07 17.58
C CYS A 407 -23.47 2.30 17.27
N GLN A 408 -23.67 1.84 16.03
CA GLN A 408 -24.83 1.03 15.64
C GLN A 408 -24.69 -0.43 16.10
N GLU A 409 -23.46 -0.93 16.24
CA GLU A 409 -23.17 -2.30 16.67
C GLU A 409 -23.07 -2.44 18.19
N ALA A 410 -22.71 -1.37 18.90
CA ALA A 410 -22.57 -1.37 20.35
C ALA A 410 -23.91 -1.39 21.09
N ASP A 411 -23.86 -1.89 22.34
CA ASP A 411 -24.99 -1.79 23.26
C ASP A 411 -25.34 -0.32 23.55
N LYS A 412 -26.63 -0.03 23.72
CA LYS A 412 -27.09 1.34 24.02
C LYS A 412 -26.60 1.76 25.40
N CYS A 413 -25.78 2.81 25.43
CA CYS A 413 -25.34 3.48 26.66
C CYS A 413 -25.24 4.99 26.44
N GLU A 414 -25.06 5.76 27.52
CA GLU A 414 -24.97 7.23 27.48
C GLU A 414 -23.86 7.73 26.54
N LEU A 415 -22.76 6.99 26.43
CA LEU A 415 -21.65 7.34 25.54
C LEU A 415 -22.03 7.20 24.05
N VAL A 416 -22.69 6.10 23.69
CA VAL A 416 -23.15 5.86 22.31
C VAL A 416 -24.19 6.90 21.91
N GLU A 417 -25.13 7.22 22.80
CA GLU A 417 -26.12 8.29 22.57
C GLU A 417 -25.44 9.66 22.38
N TYR A 418 -24.40 9.95 23.16
CA TYR A 418 -23.60 11.16 23.00
C TYR A 418 -22.94 11.23 21.62
N PHE A 419 -22.28 10.17 21.15
CA PHE A 419 -21.64 10.18 19.83
C PHE A 419 -22.64 10.30 18.69
N GLN A 420 -23.75 9.56 18.73
CA GLN A 420 -24.81 9.67 17.73
C GLN A 420 -25.36 11.08 17.65
N LYS A 421 -25.56 11.73 18.81
CA LYS A 421 -26.01 13.12 18.86
C LYS A 421 -24.97 14.05 18.24
N GLU A 422 -23.70 13.98 18.64
CA GLU A 422 -22.65 14.85 18.11
C GLU A 422 -22.44 14.69 16.59
N LEU A 423 -22.53 13.45 16.08
CA LEU A 423 -22.44 13.16 14.65
C LEU A 423 -23.57 13.83 13.86
N LEU A 424 -24.80 13.75 14.36
CA LEU A 424 -26.00 14.33 13.71
C LEU A 424 -26.08 15.84 13.89
N SER A 425 -25.99 16.35 15.13
CA SER A 425 -26.13 17.79 15.43
C SER A 425 -24.95 18.60 14.95
N GLY A 426 -23.76 18.02 14.89
CA GLY A 426 -22.55 18.66 14.37
C GLY A 426 -22.49 18.70 12.84
N SER A 427 -23.47 18.13 12.13
CA SER A 427 -23.42 17.93 10.67
C SER A 427 -22.13 17.22 10.20
N ARG A 428 -21.55 16.39 11.08
CA ARG A 428 -20.31 15.65 10.81
C ARG A 428 -20.58 14.40 10.00
N LEU A 429 -21.74 13.78 10.21
CA LEU A 429 -22.24 12.68 9.40
C LEU A 429 -22.97 13.24 8.17
N ASN A 430 -22.40 13.03 6.99
CA ASN A 430 -23.00 13.43 5.72
C ASN A 430 -22.99 12.24 4.76
N LEU A 431 -23.56 12.41 3.56
CA LEU A 431 -23.68 11.30 2.60
C LEU A 431 -22.31 10.71 2.24
N HIS A 432 -21.26 11.53 2.14
CA HIS A 432 -19.92 11.07 1.82
C HIS A 432 -19.30 10.15 2.89
N SER A 433 -19.81 10.14 4.12
CA SER A 433 -19.42 9.17 5.15
C SER A 433 -19.78 7.72 4.80
N PHE A 434 -20.63 7.52 3.79
CA PHE A 434 -21.08 6.21 3.33
C PHE A 434 -20.52 5.85 1.94
N LEU A 435 -19.56 6.63 1.42
CA LEU A 435 -18.78 6.20 0.26
C LEU A 435 -17.94 4.97 0.65
N PRO A 436 -17.68 4.05 -0.31
CA PRO A 436 -16.84 2.89 -0.04
C PRO A 436 -15.44 3.33 0.39
N GLY A 437 -14.94 2.73 1.46
CA GLY A 437 -13.57 2.95 1.92
C GLY A 437 -12.53 2.31 0.97
N PRO A 438 -11.23 2.58 1.19
CA PRO A 438 -10.13 2.07 0.36
C PRO A 438 -10.04 0.56 0.22
N LEU A 439 -10.66 -0.21 1.11
CA LEU A 439 -10.65 -1.68 1.06
C LEU A 439 -12.00 -2.27 0.63
N GLU A 440 -12.96 -1.41 0.25
CA GLU A 440 -14.37 -1.79 0.01
C GLU A 440 -14.79 -1.67 -1.46
N GLY A 441 -13.83 -1.56 -2.38
CA GLY A 441 -14.12 -1.29 -3.79
C GLY A 441 -14.91 -2.41 -4.50
N ASN A 442 -14.90 -3.63 -3.98
CA ASN A 442 -15.74 -4.75 -4.41
C ASN A 442 -16.81 -5.18 -3.39
N SER A 443 -17.00 -4.40 -2.32
CA SER A 443 -18.04 -4.68 -1.34
C SER A 443 -19.42 -4.58 -1.98
N THR A 444 -20.38 -5.36 -1.48
CA THR A 444 -21.75 -5.32 -1.98
C THR A 444 -22.41 -3.99 -1.59
N PRO A 445 -22.92 -3.20 -2.54
CA PRO A 445 -23.60 -1.94 -2.23
C PRO A 445 -24.93 -2.18 -1.52
N ALA A 446 -25.35 -1.19 -0.72
CA ALA A 446 -26.63 -1.22 -0.03
C ALA A 446 -27.80 -1.09 -1.02
N VAL A 447 -28.99 -1.53 -0.62
CA VAL A 447 -30.22 -1.36 -1.40
C VAL A 447 -30.61 0.12 -1.45
N VAL A 448 -31.11 0.58 -2.59
CA VAL A 448 -31.60 1.96 -2.77
C VAL A 448 -32.83 2.20 -1.88
N PRO A 449 -32.85 3.25 -1.05
CA PRO A 449 -34.04 3.63 -0.28
C PRO A 449 -35.22 4.05 -1.17
N ASP A 450 -36.46 3.84 -0.70
CA ASP A 450 -37.67 4.16 -1.45
C ASP A 450 -37.74 5.64 -1.87
N GLU A 451 -37.27 6.56 -1.03
CA GLU A 451 -37.22 7.98 -1.35
C GLU A 451 -36.31 8.27 -2.55
N ILE A 452 -35.14 7.64 -2.61
CA ILE A 452 -34.18 7.78 -3.72
C ILE A 452 -34.70 7.08 -4.97
N SER A 453 -35.31 5.91 -4.82
CA SER A 453 -35.96 5.16 -5.90
C SER A 453 -37.06 6.00 -6.59
N ASN A 454 -37.88 6.70 -5.81
CA ASN A 454 -38.90 7.63 -6.32
C ASN A 454 -38.28 8.83 -7.05
N LEU A 455 -37.17 9.38 -6.55
CA LEU A 455 -36.44 10.46 -7.24
C LEU A 455 -35.84 9.99 -8.56
N LEU A 456 -35.21 8.81 -8.59
CA LEU A 456 -34.70 8.20 -9.82
C LEU A 456 -35.81 8.00 -10.84
N ALA A 457 -36.97 7.48 -10.41
CA ALA A 457 -38.12 7.28 -11.27
C ALA A 457 -38.69 8.60 -11.80
N THR A 458 -38.62 9.69 -11.04
CA THR A 458 -39.15 11.01 -11.44
C THR A 458 -38.21 11.72 -12.41
N HIS A 459 -36.90 11.76 -12.12
CA HIS A 459 -35.94 12.57 -12.88
C HIS A 459 -35.49 11.92 -14.20
N ILE A 460 -35.51 10.58 -14.31
CA ILE A 460 -35.11 9.86 -15.53
C ILE A 460 -36.34 9.60 -16.43
N ASN A 461 -37.20 10.60 -16.61
CA ASN A 461 -38.41 10.51 -17.47
C ASN A 461 -38.65 11.74 -18.38
N ASP A 462 -37.91 12.84 -18.20
CA ASP A 462 -38.17 14.10 -18.90
C ASP A 462 -37.27 14.27 -20.16
N GLU A 463 -36.36 15.26 -20.17
CA GLU A 463 -35.38 15.45 -21.25
C GLU A 463 -33.99 14.94 -20.84
N ALA A 464 -33.14 14.58 -21.79
CA ALA A 464 -31.74 14.27 -21.50
C ALA A 464 -30.99 15.56 -21.08
N SER A 465 -30.77 15.76 -19.77
CA SER A 465 -30.06 16.94 -19.24
C SER A 465 -29.16 16.55 -18.06
N LEU A 466 -28.25 17.45 -17.66
CA LEU A 466 -27.44 17.27 -16.44
C LEU A 466 -28.33 17.04 -15.20
N GLU A 467 -29.43 17.78 -15.08
CA GLU A 467 -30.36 17.67 -13.95
C GLU A 467 -31.06 16.30 -13.91
N SER A 468 -31.44 15.77 -15.08
CA SER A 468 -32.10 14.46 -15.20
C SER A 468 -31.18 13.32 -14.75
N TYR A 469 -29.88 13.41 -15.02
CA TYR A 469 -28.90 12.39 -14.63
C TYR A 469 -28.31 12.61 -13.23
N ARG A 470 -28.48 13.79 -12.63
CA ARG A 470 -27.85 14.14 -11.34
C ARG A 470 -28.19 13.16 -10.23
N VAL A 471 -29.45 12.74 -10.12
CA VAL A 471 -29.86 11.77 -9.09
C VAL A 471 -29.16 10.43 -9.30
N LEU A 472 -29.06 9.95 -10.55
CA LEU A 472 -28.37 8.70 -10.88
C LEU A 472 -26.88 8.78 -10.54
N MET A 473 -26.20 9.84 -10.97
CA MET A 473 -24.77 10.06 -10.73
C MET A 473 -24.44 10.15 -9.24
N ASN A 474 -25.30 10.80 -8.46
CA ASN A 474 -25.10 10.95 -7.01
C ASN A 474 -25.56 9.73 -6.21
N SER A 475 -26.30 8.79 -6.79
CA SER A 475 -26.81 7.59 -6.10
C SER A 475 -25.91 6.37 -6.31
N ALA A 476 -25.35 6.20 -7.51
CA ALA A 476 -24.56 5.03 -7.88
C ALA A 476 -23.36 4.71 -6.96
N PRO A 477 -22.64 5.70 -6.38
CA PRO A 477 -21.54 5.41 -5.46
C PRO A 477 -21.99 4.69 -4.17
N PHE A 478 -23.20 4.96 -3.71
CA PHE A 478 -23.71 4.54 -2.40
C PHE A 478 -24.54 3.27 -2.47
N TRP A 479 -25.37 3.14 -3.51
CA TRP A 479 -26.41 2.11 -3.58
C TRP A 479 -26.37 1.29 -4.86
N LYS A 480 -26.95 0.09 -4.77
CA LYS A 480 -27.15 -0.81 -5.89
C LYS A 480 -28.25 -0.27 -6.80
N ILE A 481 -27.87 0.37 -7.90
CA ILE A 481 -28.84 0.85 -8.89
C ILE A 481 -29.39 -0.31 -9.70
N ASP A 482 -30.71 -0.43 -9.75
CA ASP A 482 -31.39 -1.46 -10.54
C ASP A 482 -31.26 -1.20 -12.05
N ASP A 483 -31.17 -2.28 -12.82
CA ASP A 483 -31.02 -2.24 -14.29
C ASP A 483 -32.13 -1.43 -14.98
N GLU A 484 -33.33 -1.39 -14.39
CA GLU A 484 -34.44 -0.59 -14.91
C GLU A 484 -34.07 0.89 -15.06
N TYR A 485 -33.41 1.49 -14.06
CA TYR A 485 -33.01 2.90 -14.12
C TYR A 485 -31.87 3.13 -15.11
N LEU A 486 -30.98 2.15 -15.27
CA LEU A 486 -29.89 2.21 -16.24
C LEU A 486 -30.44 2.15 -17.68
N GLU A 487 -31.38 1.26 -17.95
CA GLU A 487 -32.05 1.15 -19.25
C GLU A 487 -32.88 2.39 -19.58
N ARG A 488 -33.56 2.98 -18.59
CA ARG A 488 -34.26 4.27 -18.76
C ARG A 488 -33.29 5.40 -19.10
N ALA A 489 -32.15 5.48 -18.41
CA ALA A 489 -31.14 6.51 -18.68
C ALA A 489 -30.54 6.37 -20.09
N VAL A 490 -30.23 5.15 -20.53
CA VAL A 490 -29.77 4.87 -21.90
C VAL A 490 -30.85 5.24 -22.91
N SER A 491 -32.10 4.82 -22.68
CA SER A 491 -33.22 5.11 -23.57
C SER A 491 -33.46 6.61 -23.72
N LEU A 492 -33.33 7.37 -22.62
CA LEU A 492 -33.47 8.82 -22.62
C LEU A 492 -32.39 9.49 -23.50
N LEU A 493 -31.14 9.04 -23.41
CA LEU A 493 -30.07 9.49 -24.31
C LEU A 493 -30.38 9.11 -25.77
N GLU A 494 -30.82 7.89 -26.04
CA GLU A 494 -31.11 7.44 -27.41
C GLU A 494 -32.27 8.22 -28.05
N ILE A 495 -33.36 8.44 -27.32
CA ILE A 495 -34.52 9.22 -27.78
C ILE A 495 -34.11 10.66 -28.10
N ALA A 496 -33.25 11.25 -27.26
CA ALA A 496 -32.70 12.58 -27.49
C ALA A 496 -31.59 12.62 -28.57
N GLN A 497 -31.28 11.50 -29.24
CA GLN A 497 -30.15 11.37 -30.16
C GLN A 497 -28.82 11.81 -29.53
N HIS A 498 -28.68 11.53 -28.24
CA HIS A 498 -27.57 11.90 -27.36
C HIS A 498 -27.36 13.43 -27.24
N LYS A 499 -28.34 14.25 -27.62
CA LYS A 499 -28.31 15.69 -27.35
C LYS A 499 -28.73 15.95 -25.92
N LEU A 500 -27.82 16.51 -25.14
CA LEU A 500 -28.09 17.09 -23.83
C LEU A 500 -28.76 18.45 -24.01
N ALA A 501 -29.91 18.60 -23.38
CA ALA A 501 -30.66 19.84 -23.36
C ALA A 501 -30.17 20.76 -22.24
N ALA A 502 -30.35 22.07 -22.46
CA ALA A 502 -29.84 23.16 -21.62
C ALA A 502 -28.31 23.17 -21.35
N VAL A 503 -27.51 22.44 -22.14
CA VAL A 503 -26.05 22.43 -22.01
C VAL A 503 -25.42 23.51 -22.89
N ASN A 504 -24.86 24.52 -22.25
CA ASN A 504 -24.34 25.72 -22.93
C ASN A 504 -22.82 25.90 -22.72
N ASP A 505 -22.20 25.06 -21.89
CA ASP A 505 -20.84 25.25 -21.40
C ASP A 505 -20.07 23.93 -21.26
N LYS A 506 -18.75 24.05 -21.16
CA LYS A 506 -17.81 22.91 -21.10
C LYS A 506 -17.91 22.12 -19.79
N ASP A 507 -18.22 22.78 -18.68
CA ASP A 507 -18.28 22.16 -17.36
C ASP A 507 -19.47 21.22 -17.25
N SER A 508 -20.65 21.66 -17.71
CA SER A 508 -21.85 20.82 -17.79
C SER A 508 -21.61 19.53 -18.61
N VAL A 509 -20.92 19.63 -19.76
CA VAL A 509 -20.55 18.46 -20.58
C VAL A 509 -19.61 17.54 -19.81
N TYR A 510 -18.56 18.08 -19.20
CA TYR A 510 -17.59 17.32 -18.42
C TYR A 510 -18.26 16.58 -17.25
N GLN A 511 -19.15 17.25 -16.51
CA GLN A 511 -19.89 16.65 -15.39
C GLN A 511 -20.73 15.46 -15.85
N VAL A 512 -21.48 15.58 -16.96
CA VAL A 512 -22.27 14.47 -17.50
C VAL A 512 -21.37 13.33 -17.96
N LEU A 513 -20.30 13.61 -18.71
CA LEU A 513 -19.37 12.58 -19.20
C LEU A 513 -18.71 11.82 -18.04
N ASN A 514 -18.16 12.54 -17.07
CA ASN A 514 -17.49 11.96 -15.92
C ASN A 514 -18.46 11.20 -15.01
N GLY A 515 -19.63 11.79 -14.71
CA GLY A 515 -20.62 11.15 -13.85
C GLY A 515 -21.21 9.89 -14.48
N LEU A 516 -21.58 9.91 -15.76
CA LEU A 516 -22.06 8.72 -16.45
C LEU A 516 -20.97 7.65 -16.63
N ALA A 517 -19.71 8.04 -16.80
CA ALA A 517 -18.58 7.10 -16.81
C ALA A 517 -18.45 6.36 -15.47
N GLN A 518 -18.56 7.07 -14.35
CA GLN A 518 -18.54 6.47 -13.01
C GLN A 518 -19.74 5.55 -12.78
N VAL A 519 -20.96 5.98 -13.18
CA VAL A 519 -22.15 5.12 -13.11
C VAL A 519 -21.93 3.84 -13.94
N ALA A 520 -21.43 3.96 -15.16
CA ALA A 520 -21.14 2.82 -16.02
C ALA A 520 -20.12 1.85 -15.38
N CYS A 521 -19.05 2.38 -14.78
CA CYS A 521 -18.06 1.61 -14.03
C CYS A 521 -18.70 0.84 -12.85
N MET A 522 -19.37 1.56 -11.94
CA MET A 522 -19.91 1.01 -10.70
C MET A 522 -21.03 -0.01 -10.93
N THR A 523 -21.78 0.14 -12.04
CA THR A 523 -22.91 -0.74 -12.39
C THR A 523 -22.57 -1.78 -13.46
N ARG A 524 -21.35 -1.76 -14.00
CA ARG A 524 -20.93 -2.58 -15.16
C ARG A 524 -21.84 -2.43 -16.39
N SER A 525 -22.41 -1.24 -16.58
CA SER A 525 -23.30 -0.95 -17.70
C SER A 525 -22.53 -0.62 -18.99
N ARG A 526 -22.32 -1.63 -19.83
CA ARG A 526 -21.68 -1.49 -21.15
C ARG A 526 -22.44 -0.52 -22.08
N LYS A 527 -23.76 -0.46 -21.95
CA LYS A 527 -24.61 0.46 -22.72
C LYS A 527 -24.33 1.92 -22.34
N LEU A 528 -24.28 2.23 -21.04
CA LEU A 528 -23.94 3.58 -20.58
C LEU A 528 -22.51 3.98 -20.99
N ALA A 529 -21.54 3.07 -20.87
CA ALA A 529 -20.18 3.34 -21.37
C ALA A 529 -20.19 3.68 -22.88
N THR A 530 -20.96 2.93 -23.69
CA THR A 530 -21.11 3.24 -25.12
C THR A 530 -21.75 4.62 -25.34
N SER A 531 -22.75 4.99 -24.55
CA SER A 531 -23.35 6.34 -24.62
C SER A 531 -22.36 7.44 -24.23
N VAL A 532 -21.45 7.21 -23.28
CA VAL A 532 -20.37 8.15 -22.93
C VAL A 532 -19.45 8.41 -24.13
N MET A 533 -19.08 7.36 -24.89
CA MET A 533 -18.31 7.51 -26.14
C MET A 533 -19.09 8.31 -27.21
N ILE A 534 -20.40 8.10 -27.34
CA ILE A 534 -21.22 8.84 -28.31
C ILE A 534 -21.32 10.32 -27.91
N LEU A 535 -21.54 10.59 -26.62
CA LEU A 535 -21.60 11.95 -26.08
C LEU A 535 -20.30 12.70 -26.32
N SER A 536 -19.15 12.07 -26.08
CA SER A 536 -17.84 12.73 -26.27
C SER A 536 -17.60 13.11 -27.73
N ARG A 537 -18.07 12.30 -28.69
CA ARG A 537 -18.03 12.64 -30.12
C ARG A 537 -18.93 13.80 -30.49
N LEU A 538 -20.16 13.83 -29.96
CA LEU A 538 -21.14 14.86 -30.27
C LEU A 538 -20.73 16.22 -29.69
N TYR A 539 -20.21 16.22 -28.47
CA TYR A 539 -19.77 17.42 -27.75
C TYR A 539 -18.28 17.68 -27.87
N ARG A 540 -17.66 17.21 -28.96
CA ARG A 540 -16.21 17.34 -29.20
C ARG A 540 -15.69 18.77 -29.02
N ASP A 541 -16.43 19.76 -29.50
CA ASP A 541 -16.03 21.17 -29.43
C ASP A 541 -16.08 21.76 -28.00
N TYR A 542 -16.75 21.06 -27.08
CA TYR A 542 -16.84 21.41 -25.66
C TYR A 542 -15.79 20.69 -24.80
N ILE A 543 -15.11 19.69 -25.35
CA ILE A 543 -14.06 18.95 -24.66
C ILE A 543 -12.79 19.81 -24.64
N ASP A 544 -12.35 20.19 -23.44
CA ASP A 544 -11.15 21.00 -23.23
C ASP A 544 -10.00 20.18 -22.68
N VAL A 545 -9.45 19.28 -23.51
CA VAL A 545 -8.35 18.40 -23.09
C VAL A 545 -7.13 19.18 -22.58
N ASN A 546 -6.94 20.43 -23.02
CA ASN A 546 -5.78 21.22 -22.64
C ASN A 546 -5.80 21.70 -21.19
N SER A 547 -6.98 21.85 -20.58
CA SER A 547 -7.07 22.24 -19.17
C SER A 547 -6.70 21.07 -18.26
N GLU A 548 -7.25 19.89 -18.53
CA GLU A 548 -7.15 18.71 -17.66
C GLU A 548 -6.94 17.40 -18.45
N PRO A 549 -5.79 17.21 -19.12
CA PRO A 549 -5.56 16.12 -20.06
C PRO A 549 -5.77 14.72 -19.46
N GLU A 550 -5.25 14.49 -18.26
CA GLU A 550 -5.34 13.22 -17.53
C GLU A 550 -6.79 12.92 -17.12
N ASN A 551 -7.58 13.93 -16.76
CA ASN A 551 -8.98 13.74 -16.37
C ASN A 551 -9.81 13.27 -17.57
N TYR A 552 -9.60 13.86 -18.76
CA TYR A 552 -10.29 13.40 -19.97
C TYR A 552 -9.86 11.99 -20.40
N LEU A 553 -8.59 11.63 -20.23
CA LEU A 553 -8.16 10.24 -20.42
C LEU A 553 -8.83 9.31 -19.39
N ALA A 554 -8.86 9.71 -18.11
CA ALA A 554 -9.45 8.95 -17.02
C ALA A 554 -10.93 8.64 -17.26
N ILE A 555 -11.74 9.58 -17.79
CA ILE A 555 -13.16 9.33 -18.12
C ILE A 555 -13.33 8.06 -18.96
N GLY A 556 -12.49 7.88 -19.99
CA GLY A 556 -12.55 6.70 -20.85
C GLY A 556 -12.06 5.44 -20.18
N VAL A 557 -11.04 5.53 -19.33
CA VAL A 557 -10.55 4.37 -18.57
C VAL A 557 -11.60 3.91 -17.55
N VAL A 558 -12.22 4.84 -16.83
CA VAL A 558 -13.31 4.58 -15.88
C VAL A 558 -14.52 3.99 -16.59
N ALA A 559 -15.01 4.61 -17.68
CA ALA A 559 -16.11 4.04 -18.46
C ALA A 559 -15.76 2.65 -19.04
N GLY A 560 -14.50 2.44 -19.45
CA GLY A 560 -14.01 1.16 -19.94
C GLY A 560 -14.03 0.05 -18.89
N ALA A 561 -14.02 0.38 -17.60
CA ALA A 561 -14.19 -0.58 -16.52
C ALA A 561 -15.61 -1.18 -16.48
N ALA A 562 -16.58 -0.65 -17.24
CA ALA A 562 -17.89 -1.28 -17.39
C ALA A 562 -17.84 -2.66 -18.10
N PHE A 563 -16.72 -2.99 -18.75
CA PHE A 563 -16.53 -4.24 -19.49
C PHE A 563 -15.74 -5.25 -18.66
N ASP A 564 -16.37 -6.36 -18.27
CA ASP A 564 -15.70 -7.44 -17.51
C ASP A 564 -14.69 -8.22 -18.36
N GLU A 565 -14.90 -8.26 -19.67
CA GLU A 565 -14.04 -8.98 -20.62
C GLU A 565 -12.83 -8.12 -21.01
N LYS A 566 -11.63 -8.71 -20.92
CA LYS A 566 -10.36 -8.02 -21.21
C LYS A 566 -10.32 -7.39 -22.61
N ASP A 567 -10.88 -8.06 -23.60
CA ASP A 567 -10.92 -7.60 -25.00
C ASP A 567 -11.81 -6.38 -25.16
N GLY A 568 -13.08 -6.47 -24.75
CA GLY A 568 -14.02 -5.36 -24.86
C GLY A 568 -13.54 -4.11 -24.13
N ARG A 569 -12.93 -4.28 -22.95
CA ARG A 569 -12.27 -3.21 -22.21
C ARG A 569 -11.12 -2.58 -22.98
N ALA A 570 -10.17 -3.40 -23.46
CA ALA A 570 -9.00 -2.90 -24.17
C ALA A 570 -9.43 -2.15 -25.44
N GLU A 571 -10.40 -2.69 -26.19
CA GLU A 571 -10.97 -2.03 -27.37
C GLU A 571 -11.58 -0.68 -27.03
N TYR A 572 -12.41 -0.61 -25.98
CA TYR A 572 -13.03 0.64 -25.55
C TYR A 572 -11.99 1.70 -25.17
N ILE A 573 -11.02 1.34 -24.30
CA ILE A 573 -9.97 2.25 -23.85
C ILE A 573 -9.08 2.70 -25.01
N GLY A 574 -8.73 1.78 -25.91
CA GLY A 574 -7.93 2.08 -27.11
C GLY A 574 -8.65 3.02 -28.07
N GLN A 575 -9.94 2.81 -28.28
CA GLN A 575 -10.79 3.69 -29.08
C GLN A 575 -10.90 5.09 -28.45
N TRP A 576 -11.20 5.18 -27.16
CA TRP A 576 -11.28 6.45 -26.44
C TRP A 576 -9.96 7.23 -26.52
N SER A 577 -8.86 6.55 -26.24
CA SER A 577 -7.51 7.14 -26.31
C SER A 577 -7.21 7.65 -27.72
N THR A 578 -7.59 6.89 -28.75
CA THR A 578 -7.42 7.30 -30.15
C THR A 578 -8.24 8.54 -30.49
N GLU A 579 -9.48 8.65 -29.99
CA GLU A 579 -10.33 9.81 -30.25
C GLU A 579 -9.83 11.07 -29.55
N LEU A 580 -9.31 10.96 -28.32
CA LEU A 580 -8.71 12.07 -27.61
C LEU A 580 -7.50 12.66 -28.34
N VAL A 581 -6.61 11.81 -28.86
CA VAL A 581 -5.38 12.28 -29.54
C VAL A 581 -5.64 12.90 -30.91
N TYR A 582 -6.84 12.72 -31.47
CA TYR A 582 -7.28 13.42 -32.69
C TYR A 582 -7.84 14.82 -32.42
N LEU A 583 -8.02 15.21 -31.16
CA LEU A 583 -8.44 16.56 -30.79
C LEU A 583 -7.29 17.57 -30.94
N PRO A 584 -7.59 18.86 -31.12
CA PRO A 584 -6.58 19.91 -31.11
C PRO A 584 -6.01 20.08 -29.69
N ILE A 585 -4.94 19.35 -29.40
CA ILE A 585 -4.26 19.32 -28.10
C ILE A 585 -2.88 20.01 -28.16
N SER A 586 -2.51 20.66 -27.06
CA SER A 586 -1.25 21.35 -26.85
C SER A 586 -0.10 20.37 -26.60
N GLU A 587 1.13 20.85 -26.75
CA GLU A 587 2.33 20.04 -26.49
C GLU A 587 2.40 19.53 -25.05
N ASP A 588 1.96 20.34 -24.07
CA ASP A 588 1.88 19.93 -22.66
C ASP A 588 0.87 18.79 -22.47
N ALA A 589 -0.35 18.94 -23.02
CA ALA A 589 -1.37 17.91 -22.98
C ALA A 589 -0.91 16.60 -23.64
N ILE A 590 -0.18 16.68 -24.76
CA ILE A 590 0.43 15.52 -25.43
C ILE A 590 1.39 14.78 -24.47
N LYS A 591 2.29 15.50 -23.80
CA LYS A 591 3.26 14.91 -22.87
C LYS A 591 2.56 14.21 -21.70
N ARG A 592 1.55 14.86 -21.12
CA ARG A 592 0.79 14.36 -19.95
C ARG A 592 -0.05 13.12 -20.31
N ILE A 593 -0.80 13.17 -21.40
CA ILE A 593 -1.57 12.01 -21.91
C ILE A 593 -0.64 10.85 -22.26
N LYS A 594 0.47 11.12 -22.95
CA LYS A 594 1.46 10.09 -23.27
C LYS A 594 2.00 9.43 -22.02
N ALA A 595 2.42 10.20 -21.02
CA ALA A 595 2.96 9.67 -19.77
C ALA A 595 1.94 8.77 -19.06
N MET A 596 0.68 9.20 -18.95
CA MET A 596 -0.38 8.41 -18.33
C MET A 596 -0.72 7.14 -19.13
N LEU A 597 -0.84 7.24 -20.46
CA LEU A 597 -1.17 6.09 -21.31
C LEU A 597 -0.03 5.06 -21.36
N GLU A 598 1.23 5.50 -21.45
CA GLU A 598 2.39 4.60 -21.34
C GLU A 598 2.42 3.91 -19.98
N ARG A 599 2.06 4.65 -18.91
CA ARG A 599 2.01 4.09 -17.56
C ARG A 599 0.91 3.05 -17.39
N LEU A 600 -0.30 3.31 -17.89
CA LEU A 600 -1.39 2.35 -17.93
C LEU A 600 -0.98 1.08 -18.68
N CYS A 601 -0.32 1.20 -19.83
CA CYS A 601 0.14 0.03 -20.59
C CYS A 601 1.28 -0.73 -19.89
N ILE A 602 2.10 -0.08 -19.06
CA ILE A 602 3.12 -0.79 -18.26
C ILE A 602 2.45 -1.63 -17.16
N LEU A 603 1.42 -1.08 -16.50
CA LEU A 603 0.71 -1.75 -15.40
C LEU A 603 -0.25 -2.84 -15.92
N GLU A 604 -0.92 -2.60 -17.05
CA GLU A 604 -1.75 -3.56 -17.77
C GLU A 604 -1.22 -3.71 -19.21
N PRO A 605 -0.22 -4.60 -19.43
CA PRO A 605 0.39 -4.82 -20.74
C PRO A 605 -0.58 -5.18 -21.86
N TYR A 606 -1.75 -5.74 -21.52
CA TYR A 606 -2.77 -6.07 -22.51
C TYR A 606 -3.25 -4.85 -23.29
N LEU A 607 -3.24 -3.66 -22.69
CA LEU A 607 -3.65 -2.41 -23.34
C LEU A 607 -2.77 -2.02 -24.52
N TYR A 608 -1.52 -2.52 -24.62
CA TYR A 608 -0.69 -2.27 -25.81
C TYR A 608 -1.33 -2.77 -27.10
N TYR A 609 -2.19 -3.79 -27.05
CA TYR A 609 -2.85 -4.32 -28.25
C TYR A 609 -3.71 -3.26 -28.95
N THR A 610 -4.39 -2.39 -28.19
CA THR A 610 -5.36 -1.42 -28.71
C THR A 610 -4.89 0.03 -28.57
N CYS A 611 -4.09 0.35 -27.55
CA CYS A 611 -3.59 1.70 -27.28
C CYS A 611 -2.34 2.07 -28.09
N SER A 612 -1.64 1.11 -28.72
CA SER A 612 -0.42 1.38 -29.51
C SER A 612 -0.62 2.47 -30.57
N LYS A 613 -1.78 2.48 -31.26
CA LYS A 613 -2.09 3.52 -32.25
C LYS A 613 -2.08 4.93 -31.66
N ALA A 614 -2.73 5.12 -30.51
CA ALA A 614 -2.78 6.41 -29.84
C ALA A 614 -1.38 6.82 -29.34
N LEU A 615 -0.61 5.88 -28.79
CA LEU A 615 0.77 6.10 -28.36
C LEU A 615 1.68 6.53 -29.52
N ASP A 616 1.56 5.91 -30.68
CA ASP A 616 2.36 6.26 -31.86
C ASP A 616 2.01 7.67 -32.37
N ILE A 617 0.72 8.03 -32.39
CA ILE A 617 0.29 9.41 -32.72
C ILE A 617 0.91 10.41 -31.73
N LEU A 618 0.82 10.16 -30.42
CA LEU A 618 1.39 11.03 -29.40
C LEU A 618 2.91 11.18 -29.55
N ARG A 619 3.62 10.10 -29.89
CA ARG A 619 5.07 10.14 -30.16
C ARG A 619 5.40 10.99 -31.38
N MET A 620 4.64 10.84 -32.47
CA MET A 620 4.81 11.66 -33.67
C MET A 620 4.55 13.15 -33.38
N LEU A 621 3.51 13.46 -32.62
CA LEU A 621 3.17 14.84 -32.24
C LEU A 621 4.19 15.45 -31.27
N SER A 622 4.82 14.66 -30.40
CA SER A 622 5.87 15.12 -29.48
C SER A 622 7.23 15.38 -30.14
N SER A 623 7.42 14.88 -31.38
CA SER A 623 8.70 14.95 -32.12
C SER A 623 8.80 16.14 -33.08
N LYS A 624 7.76 16.96 -33.15
CA LYS A 624 7.69 18.21 -33.89
C LYS A 624 7.91 19.37 -32.93
#